data_AF-F4KX06-F1
#
_entry.id   AF-F4KX06-F1
#
_cell.length_a   1.000
_cell.length_b   1.000
_cell.length_c   1.000
_cell.angle_alpha   90.00
_cell.angle_beta   90.00
_cell.angle_gamma   90.00
#
_symmetry.space_group_name_H-M   'P 1'
#
loop_
_entity.id
_entity.type
_entity.pdbx_description
1 polymer ?
#
loop_
_entity_poly.entity_id
_entity_poly.type
_entity_poly.pdbx_seq_one_letter_code
_entity_poly.pdbx_strand_id
1 'polypeptide(L)'
;MSHVSIFNLNLLICYAAFSCAKKSESPTSFHLPQVISITKSDSLRLFEANSIMEQSAFMLGVFGFTDTLDFIRHKPFPLLQLPEDQYDKSTWDSLPSYGLEMYPDYQKDVFWPVALRNGNGTCFYLVFIANNTTGIKSFFGTDSYAFAIQEAQDSSGHWYPIEMSGIYWGCSRWCIQMETKTFAVLLLPKYNGDFKTKLRVRLRNGDQTYVSQSFEGMIDHQQFKMHPNAYFWLKRYALLDISDQFFFGALPREARDAEAFEAKIKNASGHLE
;
A
#
# COMPACT_ATOMS: atom_id res chain seq x y z
N MET A 1 -15.30 -40.83 -74.18
CA MET A 1 -14.82 -41.57 -72.99
C MET A 1 -13.45 -40.98 -72.65
N SER A 2 -13.45 -39.88 -71.90
CA SER A 2 -13.33 -39.79 -70.41
C SER A 2 -11.86 -39.63 -70.00
N HIS A 3 -11.34 -38.41 -70.10
CA HIS A 3 -11.11 -37.44 -68.99
C HIS A 3 -9.90 -37.80 -68.12
N VAL A 4 -8.74 -37.22 -68.50
CA VAL A 4 -7.53 -37.16 -67.68
C VAL A 4 -7.65 -35.96 -66.75
N SER A 5 -7.72 -36.21 -65.45
CA SER A 5 -7.83 -35.19 -64.41
C SER A 5 -6.43 -34.73 -64.00
N ILE A 6 -6.09 -33.48 -64.33
CA ILE A 6 -4.84 -32.82 -63.91
C ILE A 6 -5.12 -32.16 -62.55
N PHE A 7 -4.64 -32.81 -61.48
CA PHE A 7 -4.72 -32.28 -60.12
C PHE A 7 -3.67 -31.17 -59.95
N ASN A 8 -4.11 -29.92 -60.06
CA ASN A 8 -3.29 -28.75 -59.72
C ASN A 8 -3.12 -28.68 -58.20
N LEU A 9 -1.95 -29.12 -57.71
CA LEU A 9 -1.53 -28.97 -56.33
C LEU A 9 -1.11 -27.51 -56.09
N ASN A 10 -2.07 -26.66 -55.71
CA ASN A 10 -1.77 -25.31 -55.22
C ASN A 10 -1.00 -25.42 -53.90
N LEU A 11 0.31 -25.22 -53.99
CA LEU A 11 1.22 -25.09 -52.85
C LEU A 11 0.88 -23.80 -52.10
N LEU A 12 0.00 -23.90 -51.10
CA LEU A 12 -0.32 -22.80 -50.20
C LEU A 12 0.90 -22.59 -49.29
N ILE A 13 1.81 -21.71 -49.70
CA ILE A 13 2.93 -21.24 -48.88
C ILE A 13 2.34 -20.38 -47.77
N CYS A 14 2.02 -21.02 -46.63
CA CYS A 14 1.74 -20.32 -45.38
C CYS A 14 3.03 -19.59 -44.94
N TYR A 15 3.16 -18.33 -45.33
CA TYR A 15 4.07 -17.39 -44.69
C TYR A 15 3.62 -17.24 -43.23
N ALA A 16 4.17 -18.08 -42.36
CA ALA A 16 4.19 -17.82 -40.93
C ALA A 16 5.06 -16.57 -40.75
N ALA A 17 4.44 -15.39 -40.82
CA ALA A 17 5.02 -14.17 -40.33
C ALA A 17 5.22 -14.36 -38.83
N PHE A 18 6.39 -14.88 -38.45
CA PHE A 18 6.91 -14.77 -37.09
C PHE A 18 7.10 -13.26 -36.84
N SER A 19 6.01 -12.61 -36.44
CA SER A 19 6.07 -11.31 -35.81
C SER A 19 6.85 -11.51 -34.53
N CYS A 20 8.17 -11.32 -34.64
CA CYS A 20 9.09 -11.23 -33.52
C CYS A 20 8.65 -9.98 -32.75
N ALA A 21 7.66 -10.14 -31.88
CA ALA A 21 7.25 -9.11 -30.95
C ALA A 21 8.50 -8.81 -30.13
N LYS A 22 9.16 -7.68 -30.41
CA LYS A 22 10.30 -7.21 -29.63
C LYS A 22 9.84 -7.22 -28.19
N LYS A 23 10.47 -8.06 -27.37
CA LYS A 23 10.26 -8.06 -25.93
C LYS A 23 10.60 -6.65 -25.46
N SER A 24 9.59 -5.92 -24.96
CA SER A 24 9.80 -4.58 -24.44
C SER A 24 10.92 -4.64 -23.41
N GLU A 25 11.98 -3.85 -23.61
CA GLU A 25 13.05 -3.77 -22.64
C GLU A 25 12.51 -3.14 -21.36
N SER A 26 12.79 -3.73 -20.21
CA SER A 26 12.36 -3.19 -18.93
C SER A 26 13.10 -1.86 -18.65
N PRO A 27 12.42 -0.85 -18.09
CA PRO A 27 13.03 0.42 -17.73
C PRO A 27 14.28 0.26 -16.86
N THR A 28 15.26 1.13 -17.08
CA THR A 28 16.52 1.12 -16.31
C THR A 28 16.40 1.80 -14.95
N SER A 29 15.44 2.72 -14.80
CA SER A 29 15.12 3.43 -13.56
C SER A 29 13.62 3.45 -13.32
N PHE A 30 13.21 3.49 -12.05
CA PHE A 30 11.80 3.60 -11.71
C PHE A 30 11.21 4.92 -12.19
N HIS A 31 9.99 4.85 -12.71
CA HIS A 31 9.09 5.97 -12.89
C HIS A 31 7.68 5.48 -12.62
N LEU A 32 6.76 6.41 -12.31
CA LEU A 32 5.37 6.05 -12.03
C LEU A 32 4.73 5.41 -13.27
N PRO A 33 4.25 4.15 -13.19
CA PRO A 33 3.61 3.51 -14.32
C PRO A 33 2.27 4.18 -14.65
N GLN A 34 1.87 4.09 -15.91
CA GLN A 34 0.48 4.33 -16.29
C GLN A 34 -0.39 3.23 -15.69
N VAL A 35 -1.36 3.61 -14.87
CA VAL A 35 -2.25 2.67 -14.19
C VAL A 35 -3.50 2.50 -15.03
N ILE A 36 -3.78 1.26 -15.42
CA ILE A 36 -5.02 0.88 -16.10
C ILE A 36 -5.91 0.22 -15.05
N SER A 37 -7.03 0.85 -14.69
CA SER A 37 -7.97 0.37 -13.66
C SER A 37 -9.41 0.41 -14.16
N ILE A 38 -10.27 -0.49 -13.65
CA ILE A 38 -11.72 -0.40 -13.85
C ILE A 38 -12.26 0.58 -12.81
N THR A 39 -12.22 1.87 -13.13
CA THR A 39 -12.88 2.87 -12.30
C THR A 39 -14.30 3.08 -12.83
N LYS A 40 -15.30 2.47 -12.19
CA LYS A 40 -16.68 2.96 -12.36
C LYS A 40 -16.86 4.18 -11.46
N SER A 41 -16.50 5.34 -12.01
CA SER A 41 -16.49 6.68 -11.36
C SER A 41 -17.69 6.91 -10.44
N ASP A 42 -18.90 6.60 -10.91
CA ASP A 42 -20.16 6.94 -10.23
C ASP A 42 -20.38 6.21 -8.89
N SER A 43 -19.52 5.24 -8.55
CA SER A 43 -19.60 4.45 -7.32
C SER A 43 -18.45 4.69 -6.34
N LEU A 44 -17.48 5.55 -6.69
CA LEU A 44 -16.37 5.85 -5.80
C LEU A 44 -16.83 6.70 -4.62
N ARG A 45 -16.56 6.21 -3.40
CA ARG A 45 -16.70 7.02 -2.17
C ARG A 45 -15.33 7.21 -1.55
N LEU A 46 -15.00 8.45 -1.25
CA LEU A 46 -13.86 8.79 -0.40
C LEU A 46 -14.10 8.25 1.02
N PHE A 47 -13.03 7.94 1.73
CA PHE A 47 -13.11 7.43 3.09
C PHE A 47 -13.53 8.54 4.05
N GLU A 48 -14.56 8.30 4.85
CA GLU A 48 -15.00 9.22 5.89
C GLU A 48 -14.35 8.82 7.22
N ALA A 49 -13.62 9.75 7.82
CA ALA A 49 -13.07 9.60 9.16
C ALA A 49 -13.11 10.94 9.86
N ASN A 50 -13.51 10.96 11.13
CA ASN A 50 -13.58 12.17 11.95
C ASN A 50 -12.67 12.06 13.19
N SER A 51 -11.75 11.11 13.19
CA SER A 51 -10.76 10.85 14.23
C SER A 51 -9.68 9.92 13.68
N ILE A 52 -8.56 9.80 14.40
CA ILE A 52 -7.55 8.78 14.14
C ILE A 52 -8.21 7.41 14.34
N MET A 53 -8.25 6.63 13.26
CA MET A 53 -8.79 5.28 13.25
C MET A 53 -7.74 4.29 12.78
N GLU A 54 -7.95 3.02 13.13
CA GLU A 54 -7.17 1.91 12.59
C GLU A 54 -7.32 1.86 11.07
N GLN A 55 -6.20 1.92 10.37
CA GLN A 55 -6.11 1.70 8.93
C GLN A 55 -4.99 0.73 8.63
N SER A 56 -5.09 0.10 7.47
CA SER A 56 -4.04 -0.77 6.96
C SER A 56 -3.77 -0.47 5.50
N ALA A 57 -2.50 -0.28 5.17
CA ALA A 57 -2.05 -0.10 3.80
C ALA A 57 -2.03 -1.45 3.09
N PHE A 58 -3.03 -1.72 2.25
CA PHE A 58 -3.14 -3.01 1.55
C PHE A 58 -2.02 -3.14 0.53
N MET A 59 -1.29 -4.25 0.57
CA MET A 59 -0.31 -4.56 -0.45
C MET A 59 -0.96 -5.33 -1.59
N LEU A 60 -0.75 -4.86 -2.82
CA LEU A 60 -1.25 -5.50 -4.03
C LEU A 60 -0.33 -6.57 -4.57
N GLY A 61 0.99 -6.36 -4.45
CA GLY A 61 2.00 -7.24 -5.01
C GLY A 61 3.33 -6.55 -5.26
N VAL A 62 4.27 -7.31 -5.80
CA VAL A 62 5.57 -6.85 -6.31
C VAL A 62 5.61 -7.07 -7.82
N PHE A 63 6.11 -6.07 -8.52
CA PHE A 63 6.17 -6.03 -9.98
C PHE A 63 7.57 -5.65 -10.43
N GLY A 64 7.99 -6.15 -11.58
CA GLY A 64 9.16 -5.60 -12.27
C GLY A 64 8.87 -4.20 -12.79
N PHE A 65 9.90 -3.37 -12.95
CA PHE A 65 9.77 -2.05 -13.57
C PHE A 65 9.05 -2.17 -14.92
N THR A 66 8.03 -1.33 -15.11
CA THR A 66 7.13 -1.33 -16.25
C THR A 66 6.59 0.07 -16.47
N ASP A 67 6.31 0.42 -17.72
CA ASP A 67 5.67 1.69 -18.07
C ASP A 67 4.15 1.65 -17.79
N THR A 68 3.59 0.45 -17.63
CA THR A 68 2.15 0.25 -17.47
C THR A 68 1.85 -0.82 -16.42
N LEU A 69 0.90 -0.54 -15.54
CA LEU A 69 0.39 -1.45 -14.52
C LEU A 69 -1.11 -1.68 -14.76
N ASP A 70 -1.47 -2.88 -15.19
CA ASP A 70 -2.86 -3.26 -15.50
C ASP A 70 -3.54 -3.95 -14.32
N PHE A 71 -4.30 -3.18 -13.54
CA PHE A 71 -5.04 -3.66 -12.37
C PHE A 71 -6.17 -4.62 -12.72
N ILE A 72 -6.62 -4.64 -13.97
CA ILE A 72 -7.71 -5.52 -14.42
C ILE A 72 -7.18 -6.94 -14.54
N ARG A 73 -5.97 -7.07 -15.09
CA ARG A 73 -5.33 -8.35 -15.34
C ARG A 73 -4.67 -8.89 -14.08
N HIS A 74 -4.11 -8.01 -13.25
CA HIS A 74 -3.57 -8.38 -11.96
C HIS A 74 -4.70 -8.48 -10.95
N LYS A 75 -5.33 -9.66 -10.86
CA LYS A 75 -6.13 -9.99 -9.69
C LYS A 75 -5.25 -9.77 -8.44
N PRO A 76 -5.77 -9.18 -7.35
CA PRO A 76 -5.05 -9.15 -6.09
C PRO A 76 -4.45 -10.52 -5.84
N PHE A 77 -3.14 -10.56 -5.69
CA PHE A 77 -2.50 -11.76 -5.19
C PHE A 77 -3.01 -11.89 -3.75
N PRO A 78 -3.80 -12.92 -3.38
CA PRO A 78 -3.94 -13.22 -1.98
C PRO A 78 -2.52 -13.55 -1.51
N LEU A 79 -1.90 -12.68 -0.71
CA LEU A 79 -0.53 -12.87 -0.21
C LEU A 79 -0.38 -14.22 0.55
N LEU A 80 -1.52 -14.81 0.94
CA LEU A 80 -1.70 -16.21 1.39
C LEU A 80 -1.29 -17.29 0.37
N GLN A 81 -0.95 -16.97 -0.88
CA GLN A 81 -0.59 -17.92 -1.94
C GLN A 81 0.77 -17.64 -2.58
N LEU A 82 1.59 -16.73 -2.04
CA LEU A 82 2.97 -16.63 -2.48
C LEU A 82 3.66 -17.99 -2.19
N PRO A 83 4.40 -18.56 -3.16
CA PRO A 83 5.05 -19.85 -2.97
C PRO A 83 6.01 -19.79 -1.78
N GLU A 84 6.11 -20.91 -1.07
CA GLU A 84 6.81 -21.04 0.23
C GLU A 84 8.29 -20.63 0.15
N ASP A 85 8.87 -20.63 -1.06
CA ASP A 85 10.23 -20.20 -1.38
C ASP A 85 10.46 -18.68 -1.25
N GLN A 86 9.43 -17.85 -1.38
CA GLN A 86 9.54 -16.41 -1.13
C GLN A 86 9.47 -16.06 0.37
N TYR A 87 9.23 -17.05 1.23
CA TYR A 87 9.13 -16.91 2.68
C TYR A 87 10.32 -17.55 3.40
N ASP A 88 11.52 -17.47 2.84
CA ASP A 88 12.70 -17.96 3.54
C ASP A 88 13.06 -17.06 4.73
N LYS A 89 12.51 -17.40 5.90
CA LYS A 89 12.79 -16.75 7.18
C LYS A 89 14.26 -16.71 7.54
N SER A 90 15.08 -17.63 7.00
CA SER A 90 16.52 -17.63 7.25
C SER A 90 17.23 -16.42 6.64
N THR A 91 16.61 -15.77 5.65
CA THR A 91 17.17 -14.59 4.96
C THR A 91 16.72 -13.25 5.53
N TRP A 92 15.78 -13.23 6.48
CA TRP A 92 15.22 -11.98 6.99
C TRP A 92 16.29 -11.09 7.64
N ASP A 93 17.26 -11.71 8.31
CA ASP A 93 18.34 -11.00 8.99
C ASP A 93 19.56 -10.74 8.08
N SER A 94 19.62 -11.33 6.88
CA SER A 94 20.77 -11.21 5.97
C SER A 94 20.59 -10.14 4.89
N LEU A 95 19.34 -9.79 4.57
CA LEU A 95 19.01 -8.83 3.53
C LEU A 95 18.71 -7.44 4.11
N PRO A 96 19.27 -6.36 3.54
CA PRO A 96 19.04 -5.02 4.04
C PRO A 96 17.61 -4.55 3.76
N SER A 97 16.97 -3.93 4.75
CA SER A 97 15.64 -3.31 4.65
C SER A 97 15.66 -1.81 4.31
N TYR A 98 16.87 -1.23 4.17
CA TYR A 98 17.10 0.18 3.83
C TYR A 98 17.36 0.41 2.34
N GLY A 99 17.15 1.64 1.87
CA GLY A 99 17.46 2.09 0.51
C GLY A 99 16.31 1.91 -0.50
N LEU A 100 15.12 1.56 -0.03
CA LEU A 100 13.90 1.63 -0.84
C LEU A 100 13.44 3.08 -0.98
N GLU A 101 12.76 3.39 -2.07
CA GLU A 101 12.23 4.73 -2.35
C GLU A 101 10.71 4.69 -2.44
N MET A 102 10.03 5.72 -1.93
CA MET A 102 8.57 5.76 -1.81
C MET A 102 7.95 6.87 -2.64
N TYR A 103 6.98 6.52 -3.47
CA TYR A 103 6.33 7.41 -4.44
C TYR A 103 4.80 7.34 -4.32
N PRO A 104 4.17 8.25 -3.57
CA PRO A 104 2.72 8.40 -3.56
C PRO A 104 2.20 8.98 -4.89
N ASP A 105 1.17 8.37 -5.46
CA ASP A 105 0.45 8.85 -6.65
C ASP A 105 -0.99 9.23 -6.27
N TYR A 106 -1.12 10.37 -5.58
CA TYR A 106 -2.41 10.85 -5.06
C TYR A 106 -3.37 11.37 -6.15
N GLN A 107 -2.88 11.54 -7.38
CA GLN A 107 -3.68 12.03 -8.50
C GLN A 107 -4.57 10.95 -9.10
N LYS A 108 -4.25 9.67 -8.90
CA LYS A 108 -5.00 8.54 -9.46
C LYS A 108 -5.90 7.92 -8.42
N ASP A 109 -7.18 7.87 -8.73
CA ASP A 109 -8.17 7.18 -7.93
C ASP A 109 -8.27 5.72 -8.36
N VAL A 110 -8.12 4.82 -7.40
CA VAL A 110 -8.24 3.39 -7.59
C VAL A 110 -9.44 2.89 -6.81
N PHE A 111 -10.35 2.23 -7.53
CA PHE A 111 -11.41 1.46 -6.91
C PHE A 111 -10.86 0.11 -6.44
N TRP A 112 -11.12 -0.21 -5.18
CA TRP A 112 -10.79 -1.53 -4.67
C TRP A 112 -12.01 -2.17 -4.00
N PRO A 113 -12.56 -3.25 -4.58
CA PRO A 113 -13.69 -3.96 -4.01
C PRO A 113 -13.20 -4.89 -2.89
N VAL A 114 -12.56 -4.34 -1.85
CA VAL A 114 -12.41 -5.10 -0.60
C VAL A 114 -13.72 -5.00 0.14
N ALA A 115 -14.16 -6.16 0.64
CA ALA A 115 -15.23 -6.30 1.60
C ALA A 115 -14.86 -5.66 2.95
N LEU A 116 -14.58 -4.35 2.97
CA LEU A 116 -14.74 -3.57 4.19
C LEU A 116 -16.21 -3.72 4.57
N ARG A 117 -16.48 -3.96 5.86
CA ARG A 117 -17.73 -4.49 6.45
C ARG A 117 -19.05 -3.83 6.01
N ASN A 118 -19.02 -2.75 5.22
CA ASN A 118 -20.15 -1.89 4.89
C ASN A 118 -20.52 -1.87 3.38
N GLY A 119 -19.95 -2.74 2.54
CA GLY A 119 -20.49 -3.06 1.20
C GLY A 119 -20.43 -1.95 0.13
N ASN A 120 -19.89 -0.77 0.46
CA ASN A 120 -19.65 0.32 -0.49
C ASN A 120 -18.16 0.40 -0.79
N GLY A 121 -17.80 0.36 -2.09
CA GLY A 121 -16.39 0.41 -2.46
C GLY A 121 -15.77 1.77 -2.14
N THR A 122 -14.55 1.71 -1.62
CA THR A 122 -13.79 2.86 -1.14
C THR A 122 -12.77 3.29 -2.19
N CYS A 123 -12.55 4.60 -2.30
CA CYS A 123 -11.51 5.19 -3.13
C CYS A 123 -10.15 5.13 -2.43
N PHE A 124 -9.15 4.61 -3.14
CA PHE A 124 -7.77 4.54 -2.70
C PHE A 124 -6.87 5.32 -3.66
N TYR A 125 -5.68 5.66 -3.21
CA TYR A 125 -4.57 6.05 -4.06
C TYR A 125 -3.42 5.06 -3.91
N LEU A 126 -2.47 5.12 -4.85
CA LEU A 126 -1.35 4.19 -4.88
C LEU A 126 -0.12 4.78 -4.25
N VAL A 127 0.62 3.93 -3.54
CA VAL A 127 1.98 4.22 -3.10
C VAL A 127 2.90 3.14 -3.65
N PHE A 128 3.89 3.56 -4.43
CA PHE A 128 4.88 2.67 -5.00
C PHE A 128 6.13 2.68 -4.13
N ILE A 129 6.64 1.50 -3.78
CA ILE A 129 7.90 1.32 -3.06
C ILE A 129 8.87 0.69 -4.06
N ALA A 130 9.89 1.40 -4.50
CA ALA A 130 10.81 0.95 -5.55
C ALA A 130 12.17 0.56 -5.00
N ASN A 131 12.72 -0.53 -5.53
CA ASN A 131 14.12 -0.90 -5.36
C ASN A 131 14.95 -0.44 -6.58
N ASN A 132 15.43 0.80 -6.51
CA ASN A 132 16.38 1.36 -7.48
C ASN A 132 17.84 1.00 -7.18
N THR A 133 18.11 0.25 -6.11
CA THR A 133 19.48 -0.15 -5.75
C THR A 133 19.96 -1.32 -6.61
N THR A 134 21.24 -1.66 -6.52
CA THR A 134 21.84 -2.80 -7.23
C THR A 134 21.71 -4.14 -6.49
N GLY A 135 21.07 -4.15 -5.31
CA GLY A 135 20.99 -5.32 -4.45
C GLY A 135 19.56 -5.68 -4.07
N ILE A 136 19.35 -6.93 -3.65
CA ILE A 136 18.07 -7.41 -3.14
C ILE A 136 17.79 -6.73 -1.79
N LYS A 137 16.53 -6.34 -1.58
CA LYS A 137 16.05 -5.71 -0.35
C LYS A 137 14.98 -6.54 0.33
N SER A 138 14.94 -6.49 1.65
CA SER A 138 13.82 -7.03 2.44
C SER A 138 12.68 -6.03 2.47
N PHE A 139 11.45 -6.48 2.22
CA PHE A 139 10.24 -5.71 2.45
C PHE A 139 9.28 -6.49 3.34
N PHE A 140 8.93 -5.90 4.48
CA PHE A 140 8.19 -6.55 5.55
C PHE A 140 6.73 -6.12 5.57
N GLY A 141 5.87 -7.04 5.98
CA GLY A 141 4.48 -6.77 6.24
C GLY A 141 3.83 -7.90 7.02
N THR A 142 2.51 -7.91 7.01
CA THR A 142 1.71 -8.93 7.69
C THR A 142 0.37 -9.11 7.00
N ASP A 143 -0.14 -10.34 6.98
CA ASP A 143 -1.35 -10.70 6.24
C ASP A 143 -1.32 -10.14 4.81
N SER A 144 -2.17 -9.16 4.49
CA SER A 144 -2.17 -8.46 3.19
C SER A 144 -1.78 -6.99 3.28
N TYR A 145 -1.00 -6.62 4.30
CA TYR A 145 -0.75 -5.23 4.68
C TYR A 145 0.74 -4.93 4.81
N ALA A 146 1.11 -3.72 4.39
CA ALA A 146 2.38 -3.11 4.78
C ALA A 146 2.18 -2.23 6.02
N PHE A 147 3.24 -2.06 6.80
CA PHE A 147 3.23 -1.19 7.98
C PHE A 147 3.36 0.27 7.56
N ALA A 148 2.27 0.87 7.08
CA ALA A 148 2.23 2.28 6.69
C ALA A 148 0.98 3.00 7.21
N ILE A 149 1.15 4.29 7.50
CA ILE A 149 0.09 5.22 7.90
C ILE A 149 0.22 6.54 7.16
N GLN A 150 -0.86 7.31 7.13
CA GLN A 150 -0.89 8.69 6.67
C GLN A 150 -0.67 9.68 7.82
N GLU A 151 0.11 10.72 7.53
CA GLU A 151 0.28 11.91 8.37
C GLU A 151 -0.24 13.13 7.60
N ALA A 152 -0.77 14.10 8.34
CA ALA A 152 -1.20 15.39 7.81
C ALA A 152 -0.52 16.53 8.56
N GLN A 153 -0.33 17.64 7.86
CA GLN A 153 0.13 18.88 8.46
C GLN A 153 -1.07 19.64 9.06
N ASP A 154 -0.95 20.18 10.27
CA ASP A 154 -1.99 21.05 10.82
C ASP A 154 -1.83 22.51 10.35
N SER A 155 -2.75 23.39 10.76
CA SER A 155 -2.72 24.81 10.40
C SER A 155 -1.50 25.57 10.96
N SER A 156 -0.77 24.99 11.92
CA SER A 156 0.46 25.54 12.48
C SER A 156 1.73 24.98 11.84
N GLY A 157 1.59 24.08 10.85
CA GLY A 157 2.72 23.48 10.14
C GLY A 157 3.29 22.23 10.80
N HIS A 158 2.68 21.70 11.86
CA HIS A 158 3.16 20.48 12.52
C HIS A 158 2.56 19.24 11.89
N TRP A 159 3.36 18.17 11.79
CA TRP A 159 2.91 16.88 11.27
C TRP A 159 2.36 16.00 12.38
N TYR A 160 1.19 15.42 12.14
CA TYR A 160 0.57 14.45 13.04
C TYR A 160 0.02 13.26 12.25
N PRO A 161 0.02 12.06 12.83
CA PRO A 161 -0.70 10.93 12.25
C PRO A 161 -2.21 11.24 12.23
N ILE A 162 -2.86 10.87 11.11
CA ILE A 162 -4.32 10.87 10.95
C ILE A 162 -4.90 9.45 10.90
N GLU A 163 -4.00 8.47 11.01
CA GLU A 163 -4.26 7.04 11.02
C GLU A 163 -3.45 6.41 12.15
N MET A 164 -3.92 5.28 12.68
CA MET A 164 -3.09 4.37 13.46
C MET A 164 -2.98 3.04 12.73
N SER A 165 -1.84 2.38 12.86
CA SER A 165 -1.68 1.03 12.33
C SER A 165 -2.57 0.05 13.08
N GLY A 166 -3.06 -0.96 12.37
CA GLY A 166 -3.85 -2.02 12.97
C GLY A 166 -3.10 -2.88 13.97
N ILE A 167 -3.86 -3.51 14.87
CA ILE A 167 -3.28 -4.48 15.81
C ILE A 167 -3.12 -5.80 15.07
N TYR A 168 -1.89 -6.11 14.72
CA TYR A 168 -1.55 -7.41 14.13
C TYR A 168 -1.30 -8.42 15.25
N TRP A 169 -2.33 -9.21 15.56
CA TRP A 169 -2.38 -10.18 16.66
C TRP A 169 -1.49 -11.41 16.43
N GLY A 170 -0.18 -11.26 16.42
CA GLY A 170 0.73 -12.40 16.25
C GLY A 170 0.53 -13.20 14.94
N CYS A 171 -0.26 -12.67 14.00
CA CYS A 171 -0.50 -13.24 12.67
C CYS A 171 0.73 -13.08 11.78
N SER A 172 0.74 -13.83 10.68
CA SER A 172 1.90 -14.07 9.81
C SER A 172 2.55 -12.77 9.38
N ARG A 173 3.65 -12.41 10.05
CA ARG A 173 4.64 -11.51 9.50
C ARG A 173 5.27 -12.18 8.29
N TRP A 174 5.54 -11.39 7.30
CA TRP A 174 6.17 -11.83 6.09
C TRP A 174 7.28 -10.87 5.69
N CYS A 175 8.26 -11.40 4.97
CA CYS A 175 9.29 -10.62 4.31
C CYS A 175 9.35 -11.14 2.88
N ILE A 176 9.23 -10.23 1.93
CA ILE A 176 9.45 -10.51 0.52
C ILE A 176 10.82 -9.97 0.12
N GLN A 177 11.48 -10.69 -0.77
CA GLN A 177 12.72 -10.25 -1.39
C GLN A 177 12.39 -9.37 -2.59
N MET A 178 12.66 -8.08 -2.47
CA MET A 178 12.55 -7.12 -3.56
C MET A 178 13.83 -7.15 -4.38
N GLU A 179 13.76 -7.85 -5.51
CA GLU A 179 14.83 -7.87 -6.52
C GLU A 179 15.16 -6.47 -7.03
N THR A 180 16.36 -6.32 -7.61
CA THR A 180 16.73 -5.08 -8.32
C THR A 180 15.73 -4.79 -9.44
N LYS A 181 15.33 -3.54 -9.63
CA LYS A 181 14.32 -3.12 -10.62
C LYS A 181 12.93 -3.72 -10.41
N THR A 182 12.55 -3.87 -9.15
CA THR A 182 11.18 -4.21 -8.75
C THR A 182 10.57 -3.13 -7.87
N PHE A 183 9.24 -3.09 -7.81
CA PHE A 183 8.51 -2.23 -6.90
C PHE A 183 7.32 -2.96 -6.29
N ALA A 184 7.03 -2.66 -5.03
CA ALA A 184 5.80 -3.04 -4.36
C ALA A 184 4.75 -1.94 -4.55
N VAL A 185 3.47 -2.33 -4.54
CA VAL A 185 2.35 -1.39 -4.65
C VAL A 185 1.45 -1.51 -3.44
N LEU A 186 1.19 -0.38 -2.80
CA LEU A 186 0.29 -0.25 -1.67
C LEU A 186 -0.95 0.57 -2.06
N LEU A 187 -2.09 0.23 -1.49
CA LEU A 187 -3.32 1.01 -1.53
C LEU A 187 -3.55 1.68 -0.17
N LEU A 188 -3.66 3.00 -0.18
CA LEU A 188 -4.00 3.80 1.00
C LEU A 188 -5.32 4.54 0.76
N PRO A 189 -6.17 4.69 1.80
CA PRO A 189 -7.48 5.31 1.64
C PRO A 189 -7.34 6.79 1.27
N LYS A 190 -8.21 7.26 0.37
CA LYS A 190 -8.31 8.68 0.04
C LYS A 190 -9.44 9.28 0.86
N TYR A 191 -9.12 10.26 1.69
CA TYR A 191 -10.08 10.82 2.65
C TYR A 191 -11.00 11.88 2.06
N ASN A 192 -12.21 11.93 2.60
CA ASN A 192 -13.14 13.04 2.45
C ASN A 192 -12.95 14.05 3.59
N GLY A 193 -13.25 15.31 3.31
CA GLY A 193 -13.30 16.37 4.32
C GLY A 193 -13.23 17.75 3.70
N ASP A 194 -13.14 18.79 4.51
CA ASP A 194 -13.09 20.19 4.09
C ASP A 194 -11.76 20.88 4.41
N PHE A 195 -10.89 20.22 5.17
CA PHE A 195 -9.59 20.74 5.55
C PHE A 195 -8.53 20.35 4.51
N LYS A 196 -8.19 21.31 3.65
CA LYS A 196 -7.07 21.18 2.71
C LYS A 196 -5.74 21.25 3.47
N THR A 197 -4.86 20.28 3.23
CA THR A 197 -3.57 20.21 3.90
C THR A 197 -2.53 19.45 3.06
N LYS A 198 -1.28 19.46 3.52
CA LYS A 198 -0.24 18.55 3.06
C LYS A 198 -0.35 17.22 3.78
N LEU A 199 -0.33 16.15 3.01
CA LEU A 199 -0.27 14.77 3.44
C LEU A 199 1.11 14.20 3.13
N ARG A 200 1.48 13.15 3.86
CA ARG A 200 2.62 12.28 3.53
C ARG A 200 2.37 10.88 4.08
N VAL A 201 3.09 9.92 3.55
CA VAL A 201 3.05 8.53 4.01
C VAL A 201 4.24 8.26 4.90
N ARG A 202 4.01 7.63 6.04
CA ARG A 202 5.04 7.07 6.91
C ARG A 202 4.97 5.55 6.83
N LEU A 203 6.09 4.90 6.55
CA LEU A 203 6.18 3.46 6.40
C LEU A 203 7.31 2.89 7.27
N ARG A 204 7.04 1.81 8.00
CA ARG A 204 8.02 1.02 8.75
C ARG A 204 8.37 -0.24 7.96
N ASN A 205 9.65 -0.49 7.75
CA ASN A 205 10.16 -1.68 7.06
C ASN A 205 11.33 -2.29 7.86
N GLY A 206 11.04 -3.32 8.66
CA GLY A 206 11.98 -3.77 9.69
C GLY A 206 12.31 -2.60 10.62
N ASP A 207 13.59 -2.32 10.83
CA ASP A 207 14.05 -1.22 11.70
C ASP A 207 14.06 0.16 11.02
N GLN A 208 13.68 0.23 9.74
CA GLN A 208 13.78 1.46 8.95
C GLN A 208 12.43 2.18 8.87
N THR A 209 12.46 3.49 9.05
CA THR A 209 11.29 4.35 8.85
C THR A 209 11.49 5.22 7.63
N TYR A 210 10.55 5.13 6.70
CA TYR A 210 10.48 5.94 5.49
C TYR A 210 9.37 6.99 5.64
N VAL A 211 9.64 8.18 5.12
CA VAL A 211 8.65 9.25 5.02
C VAL A 211 8.65 9.75 3.58
N SER A 212 7.49 9.77 2.93
CA SER A 212 7.40 10.22 1.54
C SER A 212 7.63 11.72 1.43
N GLN A 213 7.84 12.19 0.21
CA GLN A 213 7.58 13.59 -0.11
C GLN A 213 6.13 13.94 0.21
N SER A 214 5.89 15.20 0.61
CA SER A 214 4.55 15.68 0.88
C SER A 214 3.77 15.93 -0.40
N PHE A 215 2.46 15.72 -0.35
CA PHE A 215 1.52 16.02 -1.44
C PHE A 215 0.27 16.71 -0.88
N GLU A 216 -0.46 17.42 -1.72
CA GLU A 216 -1.70 18.10 -1.31
C GLU A 216 -2.85 17.09 -1.20
N GLY A 217 -3.67 17.24 -0.17
CA GLY A 217 -4.85 16.39 0.07
C GLY A 217 -5.90 17.08 0.91
N MET A 218 -6.94 16.32 1.25
CA MET A 218 -8.09 16.78 2.03
C MET A 218 -8.42 15.75 3.10
N ILE A 219 -8.76 16.23 4.29
CA ILE A 219 -9.16 15.43 5.45
C ILE A 219 -10.26 16.16 6.20
N ASP A 220 -10.94 15.48 7.11
CA ASP A 220 -11.69 16.14 8.18
C ASP A 220 -10.70 16.61 9.27
N HIS A 221 -10.78 17.87 9.70
CA HIS A 221 -9.88 18.39 10.72
C HIS A 221 -9.98 17.64 12.07
N GLN A 222 -11.11 17.00 12.36
CA GLN A 222 -11.27 16.15 13.53
C GLN A 222 -10.41 14.88 13.46
N GLN A 223 -9.89 14.47 12.30
CA GLN A 223 -8.97 13.33 12.17
C GLN A 223 -7.67 13.48 12.98
N PHE A 224 -7.32 14.68 13.44
CA PHE A 224 -6.21 14.86 14.37
C PHE A 224 -6.50 14.39 15.81
N LYS A 225 -7.78 14.14 16.13
CA LYS A 225 -8.22 13.67 17.45
C LYS A 225 -8.25 12.17 17.50
N MET A 226 -7.89 11.61 18.64
CA MET A 226 -7.92 10.17 18.82
C MET A 226 -9.35 9.65 18.97
N HIS A 227 -9.71 8.55 18.28
CA HIS A 227 -11.00 7.90 18.51
C HIS A 227 -11.05 7.31 19.94
N PRO A 228 -12.16 7.38 20.70
CA PRO A 228 -12.24 6.83 22.06
C PRO A 228 -11.78 5.37 22.18
N ASN A 229 -12.16 4.51 21.22
CA ASN A 229 -11.75 3.10 21.22
C ASN A 229 -10.24 2.91 21.00
N ALA A 230 -9.54 3.88 20.42
CA ALA A 230 -8.10 3.80 20.25
C ALA A 230 -7.37 3.83 21.60
N TYR A 231 -7.83 4.64 22.57
CA TYR A 231 -7.21 4.66 23.90
C TYR A 231 -7.34 3.31 24.62
N PHE A 232 -8.43 2.57 24.39
CA PHE A 232 -8.56 1.22 24.91
C PHE A 232 -7.47 0.29 24.36
N TRP A 233 -7.20 0.38 23.06
CA TRP A 233 -6.12 -0.37 22.42
C TRP A 233 -4.76 0.06 22.94
N LEU A 234 -4.49 1.37 22.99
CA LEU A 234 -3.25 1.89 23.57
C LEU A 234 -3.04 1.41 25.00
N LYS A 235 -4.07 1.47 25.86
CA LYS A 235 -4.00 0.97 27.24
C LYS A 235 -3.69 -0.52 27.31
N ARG A 236 -4.33 -1.33 26.45
CA ARG A 236 -4.13 -2.78 26.40
C ARG A 236 -2.72 -3.15 25.99
N TYR A 237 -2.08 -2.31 25.16
CA TYR A 237 -0.74 -2.55 24.59
C TYR A 237 0.35 -1.63 25.12
N ALA A 238 0.07 -0.84 26.16
CA ALA A 238 0.98 0.14 26.79
C ALA A 238 2.24 -0.48 27.45
N LEU A 239 2.47 -1.79 27.28
CA LEU A 239 3.74 -2.43 27.63
C LEU A 239 4.83 -2.21 26.56
N LEU A 240 4.48 -1.60 25.41
CA LEU A 240 5.38 -1.26 24.32
C LEU A 240 5.37 0.26 24.09
N ASP A 241 6.45 0.80 23.51
CA ASP A 241 6.50 2.20 23.08
C ASP A 241 5.37 2.45 22.06
N ILE A 242 4.29 3.08 22.55
CA ILE A 242 3.04 3.33 21.81
C ILE A 242 3.32 4.04 20.48
N SER A 243 4.30 4.95 20.46
CA SER A 243 4.64 5.71 19.28
C SER A 243 5.21 4.81 18.18
N ASP A 244 6.04 3.84 18.53
CA ASP A 244 6.69 2.97 17.56
C ASP A 244 5.72 1.94 16.98
N GLN A 245 4.89 1.32 17.82
CA GLN A 245 4.03 0.23 17.38
C GLN A 245 2.86 0.69 16.50
N PHE A 246 2.16 1.75 16.89
CA PHE A 246 0.93 2.19 16.23
C PHE A 246 1.16 3.33 15.23
N PHE A 247 2.20 4.12 15.46
CA PHE A 247 2.45 5.36 14.73
C PHE A 247 3.83 5.38 14.05
N PHE A 248 4.58 4.27 14.12
CA PHE A 248 5.90 4.11 13.50
C PHE A 248 6.88 5.23 13.88
N GLY A 249 6.82 5.67 15.13
CA GLY A 249 7.62 6.74 15.72
C GLY A 249 7.00 8.14 15.62
N ALA A 250 5.82 8.28 15.01
CA ALA A 250 5.06 9.53 15.06
C ALA A 250 4.30 9.67 16.39
N LEU A 251 4.01 10.91 16.79
CA LEU A 251 3.24 11.20 17.99
C LEU A 251 1.88 11.79 17.59
N PRO A 252 0.75 11.25 18.09
CA PRO A 252 -0.54 11.88 17.88
C PRO A 252 -0.56 13.26 18.55
N ARG A 253 -1.36 14.18 18.01
CA ARG A 253 -1.43 15.58 18.49
C ARG A 253 -1.64 15.69 20.00
N GLU A 254 -2.44 14.78 20.55
CA GLU A 254 -2.78 14.78 21.96
C GLU A 254 -1.63 14.38 22.87
N ALA A 255 -0.64 13.62 22.38
CA ALA A 255 0.55 13.23 23.14
C ALA A 255 1.51 14.40 23.41
N ARG A 256 1.21 15.61 22.94
CA ARG A 256 1.94 16.83 23.30
C ARG A 256 1.77 17.22 24.77
N ASP A 257 0.61 16.88 25.35
CA ASP A 257 0.39 16.95 26.78
C ASP A 257 0.45 15.51 27.31
N ALA A 258 1.66 15.07 27.65
CA ALA A 258 1.91 13.69 28.05
C ALA A 258 1.06 13.28 29.27
N GLU A 259 0.88 14.18 30.25
CA GLU A 259 0.10 13.89 31.46
C GLU A 259 -1.39 13.71 31.12
N ALA A 260 -1.97 14.62 30.34
CA ALA A 260 -3.37 14.50 29.93
C ALA A 260 -3.58 13.27 29.03
N PHE A 261 -2.63 12.97 28.15
CA PHE A 261 -2.71 11.81 27.26
C PHE A 261 -2.66 10.49 28.04
N GLU A 262 -1.72 10.34 28.98
CA GLU A 262 -1.62 9.19 29.88
C GLU A 262 -2.87 9.04 30.75
N ALA A 263 -3.44 10.14 31.24
CA ALA A 263 -4.69 10.12 31.99
C ALA A 263 -5.86 9.56 31.15
N LYS A 264 -5.97 9.94 29.88
CA LYS A 264 -6.99 9.38 28.96
C LYS A 264 -6.77 7.90 28.70
N ILE A 265 -5.53 7.47 28.47
CA ILE A 265 -5.19 6.06 28.30
C ILE A 265 -5.57 5.26 29.55
N LYS A 266 -5.16 5.71 30.74
CA LYS A 266 -5.44 5.04 32.01
C LYS A 266 -6.94 4.91 32.28
N ASN A 267 -7.72 5.93 31.93
CA ASN A 267 -9.17 5.97 32.15
C ASN A 267 -9.98 5.29 31.05
N ALA A 268 -9.36 4.84 29.96
CA ALA A 268 -10.08 4.16 28.87
C ALA A 268 -10.69 2.84 29.37
N SER A 269 -12.01 2.70 29.18
CA SER A 269 -12.79 1.48 29.35
C SER A 269 -13.28 1.02 27.98
N GLY A 270 -12.93 -0.19 27.56
CA GLY A 270 -13.36 -0.71 26.26
C GLY A 270 -14.81 -1.15 26.31
N HIS A 271 -15.66 -0.54 25.49
CA HIS A 271 -16.86 -1.18 24.98
C HIS A 271 -16.52 -1.63 23.56
N LEU A 272 -16.41 -2.96 23.37
CA LEU A 272 -16.46 -3.53 22.03
C LEU A 272 -17.93 -3.43 21.59
N GLU A 273 -18.30 -2.31 20.96
CA GLU A 273 -19.55 -2.22 20.21
C GLU A 273 -19.44 -2.98 18.88
#